data_AF-A0A1F3TVG1-F1
#
_entry.id   AF-A0A1F3TVG1-F1
#
_cell.length_a   1.000
_cell.length_b   1.000
_cell.length_c   1.000
_cell.angle_alpha   90.00
_cell.angle_beta   90.00
_cell.angle_gamma   90.00
#
_symmetry.space_group_name_H-M   'P 1'
#
loop_
_entity.id
_entity.type
_entity.pdbx_description
1 polymer ?
#
loop_
_entity_poly.entity_id
_entity_poly.type
_entity_poly.pdbx_seq_one_letter_code
_entity_poly.pdbx_strand_id
1 'polypeptide(L)'
;MKPWLVLPAQIAHDLSPIGLKLYSLLNEIPTPAWKSFVWESIVFKNRLGIAGGVDKNGELLDVWNSIGCGFAEIGTVTPEPQEPNPGKILDRSLKDFALWNQMGFPSAGADDVFFNIRNFKMTSSLPVFVNIGKNRQTSNENAHQDYTRLLQRFYSVADAFVVNISSPNTKGLRELAQAKNLEAFLNPLQIAQRNLYEQHGFKKPVVLKLSPDLESDDFKNIIDTSLKNKIDGFVLTNTTLSRTTEKSFPPTGGVSGKPLQDLSKKALQIVCSHLGSEKHKKLIISVGGVMTAEDVFERIDLGADLVEVYTTLIFQGPGFFKGVAQKIHGKNGK
;
A
#
# COMPACT_ATOMS: atom_id res chain seq x y z
N MET A 1 10.56 22.76 12.01
CA MET A 1 11.31 22.69 10.73
C MET A 1 11.36 21.23 10.26
N LYS A 2 11.42 20.99 8.94
CA LYS A 2 11.51 19.65 8.34
C LYS A 2 12.87 19.51 7.62
N PRO A 3 13.98 19.33 8.37
CA PRO A 3 15.33 19.47 7.83
C PRO A 3 15.66 18.47 6.71
N TRP A 4 15.04 17.30 6.70
CA TRP A 4 15.22 16.32 5.62
C TRP A 4 14.75 16.84 4.24
N LEU A 5 13.90 17.86 4.19
CA LEU A 5 13.45 18.47 2.93
C LEU A 5 14.55 19.29 2.23
N VAL A 6 15.68 19.57 2.87
CA VAL A 6 16.85 20.18 2.20
C VAL A 6 17.81 19.15 1.61
N LEU A 7 17.76 17.89 2.06
CA LEU A 7 18.64 16.81 1.58
C LEU A 7 18.14 16.24 0.26
N PRO A 8 19.00 15.76 -0.66
CA PRO A 8 18.55 14.99 -1.82
C PRO A 8 17.56 13.87 -1.46
N ALA A 9 16.61 13.58 -2.35
CA ALA A 9 15.52 12.64 -2.07
C ALA A 9 16.01 11.25 -1.61
N GLN A 10 17.03 10.72 -2.28
CA GLN A 10 17.62 9.44 -1.93
C GLN A 10 18.28 9.46 -0.55
N ILE A 11 19.12 10.47 -0.27
CA ILE A 11 19.79 10.60 1.03
C ILE A 11 18.77 10.72 2.17
N ALA A 12 17.72 11.51 1.97
CA ALA A 12 16.64 11.62 2.96
C ALA A 12 15.92 10.29 3.20
N HIS A 13 15.72 9.48 2.15
CA HIS A 13 15.12 8.16 2.25
C HIS A 13 16.03 7.19 3.02
N ASP A 14 17.32 7.16 2.70
CA ASP A 14 18.30 6.25 3.31
C ASP A 14 18.51 6.56 4.81
N LEU A 15 18.41 7.83 5.21
CA LEU A 15 18.50 8.26 6.61
C LEU A 15 17.17 8.12 7.38
N SER A 16 16.05 7.92 6.68
CA SER A 16 14.72 7.92 7.30
C SER A 16 14.54 6.86 8.39
N PRO A 17 15.09 5.62 8.30
CA PRO A 17 14.97 4.64 9.38
C PRO A 17 15.57 5.12 10.70
N ILE A 18 16.73 5.77 10.66
CA ILE A 18 17.40 6.33 11.84
C ILE A 18 16.56 7.46 12.43
N GLY A 19 16.12 8.39 11.57
CA GLY A 19 15.30 9.53 11.99
C GLY A 19 13.96 9.10 12.61
N LEU A 20 13.31 8.08 12.04
CA LEU A 20 12.05 7.55 12.54
C LEU A 20 12.21 6.84 13.89
N LYS A 21 13.28 6.04 14.07
CA LYS A 21 13.60 5.41 15.36
C LYS A 21 13.80 6.47 16.46
N LEU A 22 14.60 7.51 16.19
CA LEU A 22 14.79 8.62 17.13
C LEU A 22 13.49 9.37 17.42
N TYR A 23 12.68 9.63 16.40
CA TYR A 23 11.39 10.30 16.58
C TYR A 23 10.46 9.47 17.49
N SER A 24 10.39 8.16 17.26
CA SER A 24 9.57 7.23 18.05
C SER A 24 9.96 7.24 19.53
N LEU A 25 11.25 7.12 19.85
CA LEU A 25 11.73 7.18 21.25
C LEU A 25 11.33 8.48 21.98
N LEU A 26 11.24 9.60 21.26
CA LEU A 26 10.90 10.90 21.83
C LEU A 26 9.38 11.18 21.85
N ASN A 27 8.59 10.42 21.10
CA ASN A 27 7.17 10.70 20.86
C ASN A 27 6.30 9.44 20.98
N GLU A 28 6.70 8.47 21.81
CA GLU A 28 5.91 7.26 22.04
C GLU A 28 4.50 7.64 22.47
N ILE A 29 3.54 7.36 21.60
CA ILE A 29 2.13 7.62 21.86
C ILE A 29 1.39 6.33 21.52
N PRO A 30 0.62 5.76 22.47
CA PRO A 30 -0.26 4.64 22.17
C PRO A 30 -1.10 4.96 20.94
N THR A 31 -1.18 4.02 19.99
CA THR A 31 -1.92 4.22 18.75
C THR A 31 -3.31 4.80 19.04
N PRO A 32 -3.61 6.04 18.62
CA PRO A 32 -4.85 6.67 19.02
C PRO A 32 -6.00 5.93 18.36
N ALA A 33 -6.97 5.53 19.18
CA ALA A 33 -8.21 4.94 18.68
C ALA A 33 -9.10 6.04 18.13
N TRP A 34 -9.43 5.96 16.84
CA TRP A 34 -10.37 6.89 16.21
C TRP A 34 -10.98 6.28 14.96
N LYS A 35 -12.31 6.43 14.80
CA LYS A 35 -13.09 5.71 13.78
C LYS A 35 -12.67 4.24 13.67
N SER A 36 -12.53 3.54 14.79
CA SER A 36 -12.13 2.12 14.81
C SER A 36 -12.95 1.30 13.82
N PHE A 37 -12.32 0.30 13.23
CA PHE A 37 -12.91 -0.50 12.18
C PHE A 37 -12.54 -1.96 12.39
N VAL A 38 -13.47 -2.85 12.05
CA VAL A 38 -13.24 -4.29 12.07
C VAL A 38 -13.57 -4.80 10.69
N TRP A 39 -12.62 -5.49 10.09
CA TRP A 39 -12.83 -6.23 8.84
C TRP A 39 -12.60 -7.70 9.11
N GLU A 40 -13.68 -8.49 9.05
CA GLU A 40 -13.65 -9.91 9.45
C GLU A 40 -13.08 -10.07 10.88
N SER A 41 -11.90 -10.65 11.04
CA SER A 41 -11.20 -10.81 12.33
C SER A 41 -10.13 -9.75 12.60
N ILE A 42 -9.89 -8.82 11.67
CA ILE A 42 -8.83 -7.82 11.76
C ILE A 42 -9.37 -6.55 12.43
N VAL A 43 -8.75 -6.15 13.54
CA VAL A 43 -9.14 -4.99 14.31
C VAL A 43 -8.20 -3.81 14.04
N PHE A 44 -8.76 -2.71 13.55
CA PHE A 44 -8.06 -1.46 13.30
C PHE A 44 -8.42 -0.44 14.38
N LYS A 45 -7.43 -0.03 15.18
CA LYS A 45 -7.61 1.06 16.16
C LYS A 45 -7.97 2.38 15.48
N ASN A 46 -7.42 2.60 14.29
CA ASN A 46 -7.85 3.66 13.40
C ASN A 46 -7.64 3.25 11.94
N ARG A 47 -8.27 3.99 11.02
CA ARG A 47 -8.34 3.66 9.59
C ARG A 47 -7.18 4.21 8.76
N LEU A 48 -6.11 4.70 9.39
CA LEU A 48 -4.99 5.34 8.70
C LEU A 48 -3.72 4.50 8.83
N GLY A 49 -3.15 4.09 7.71
CA GLY A 49 -1.95 3.25 7.66
C GLY A 49 -0.85 3.80 6.77
N ILE A 50 0.29 3.10 6.75
CA ILE A 50 1.34 3.33 5.76
C ILE A 50 1.06 2.49 4.51
N ALA A 51 1.37 3.05 3.34
CA ALA A 51 1.26 2.33 2.08
C ALA A 51 2.50 1.47 1.80
N GLY A 52 2.35 0.45 0.96
CA GLY A 52 3.47 -0.33 0.45
C GLY A 52 4.53 0.54 -0.21
N GLY A 53 5.78 0.16 0.03
CA GLY A 53 6.97 0.85 -0.42
C GLY A 53 7.54 1.83 0.60
N VAL A 54 6.81 2.15 1.67
CA VAL A 54 7.31 2.95 2.80
C VAL A 54 8.28 2.11 3.63
N ASP A 55 7.83 0.95 4.11
CA ASP A 55 8.65 -0.05 4.80
C ASP A 55 8.63 -1.35 3.99
N LYS A 56 9.61 -1.50 3.10
CA LYS A 56 9.64 -2.61 2.14
C LYS A 56 9.89 -3.95 2.83
N ASN A 57 10.71 -3.95 3.88
CA ASN A 57 11.21 -5.16 4.50
C ASN A 57 10.59 -5.44 5.89
N GLY A 58 9.70 -4.57 6.37
CA GLY A 58 9.10 -4.69 7.70
C GLY A 58 10.06 -4.36 8.85
N GLU A 59 11.08 -3.54 8.60
CA GLU A 59 12.16 -3.24 9.55
C GLU A 59 11.77 -2.21 10.63
N LEU A 60 10.67 -1.50 10.42
CA LEU A 60 10.24 -0.36 11.23
C LEU A 60 8.82 -0.56 11.80
N LEU A 61 8.30 -1.78 11.83
CA LEU A 61 6.95 -2.09 12.31
C LEU A 61 6.70 -1.58 13.75
N ASP A 62 7.65 -1.78 14.66
CA ASP A 62 7.57 -1.23 16.04
C ASP A 62 7.47 0.29 16.06
N VAL A 63 8.25 0.94 15.20
CA VAL A 63 8.27 2.39 15.05
C VAL A 63 6.91 2.88 14.55
N TRP A 64 6.37 2.29 13.48
CA TRP A 64 5.05 2.65 12.95
C TRP A 64 3.94 2.49 14.00
N ASN A 65 3.96 1.38 14.75
CA ASN A 65 3.02 1.12 15.83
C ASN A 65 3.06 2.23 16.90
N SER A 66 4.27 2.64 17.30
CA SER A 66 4.51 3.63 18.36
C SER A 66 4.18 5.08 17.99
N ILE A 67 4.05 5.39 16.70
CA ILE A 67 3.79 6.77 16.21
C ILE A 67 2.35 6.99 15.74
N GLY A 68 1.47 6.03 16.01
CA GLY A 68 0.03 6.18 15.78
C GLY A 68 -0.52 5.57 14.49
N CYS A 69 0.27 4.76 13.80
CA CYS A 69 -0.18 4.03 12.62
C CYS A 69 -1.27 3.01 13.00
N GLY A 70 -2.38 2.97 12.26
CA GLY A 70 -3.49 2.05 12.48
C GLY A 70 -3.30 0.67 11.85
N PHE A 71 -2.50 0.59 10.78
CA PHE A 71 -2.06 -0.64 10.10
C PHE A 71 -0.88 -0.36 9.17
N ALA A 72 -0.08 -1.38 8.83
CA ALA A 72 1.06 -1.23 7.93
C ALA A 72 0.95 -2.14 6.71
N GLU A 73 0.94 -1.57 5.50
CA GLU A 73 1.23 -2.31 4.26
C GLU A 73 2.75 -2.34 4.04
N ILE A 74 3.39 -3.49 4.24
CA ILE A 74 4.82 -3.70 3.97
C ILE A 74 5.03 -4.19 2.54
N GLY A 75 6.27 -4.14 2.04
CA GLY A 75 6.62 -4.62 0.70
C GLY A 75 6.67 -3.47 -0.33
N THR A 76 6.59 -3.72 -1.64
CA THR A 76 6.31 -5.01 -2.27
C THR A 76 7.45 -6.01 -2.09
N VAL A 77 7.13 -7.17 -1.51
CA VAL A 77 8.04 -8.30 -1.31
C VAL A 77 8.01 -9.18 -2.56
N THR A 78 9.19 -9.67 -2.93
CA THR A 78 9.41 -10.67 -3.99
C THR A 78 9.93 -11.97 -3.38
N PRO A 79 9.75 -13.15 -4.03
CA PRO A 79 10.27 -14.41 -3.50
C PRO A 79 11.77 -14.35 -3.19
N GLU A 80 12.57 -13.97 -4.18
CA GLU A 80 14.02 -13.81 -4.07
C GLU A 80 14.39 -12.35 -3.84
N PRO A 81 15.52 -12.06 -3.17
CA PRO A 81 16.04 -10.71 -3.05
C PRO A 81 16.33 -10.10 -4.42
N GLN A 82 16.13 -8.79 -4.54
CA GLN A 82 16.54 -8.05 -5.73
C GLN A 82 16.82 -6.58 -5.43
N GLU A 83 17.81 -6.06 -6.15
CA GLU A 83 18.19 -4.65 -6.12
C GLU A 83 17.19 -3.76 -6.89
N PRO A 84 17.16 -2.43 -6.61
CA PRO A 84 16.37 -1.51 -7.39
C PRO A 84 16.87 -1.42 -8.84
N ASN A 85 16.06 -0.83 -9.71
CA ASN A 85 16.46 -0.55 -11.09
C ASN A 85 17.71 0.36 -11.12
N PRO A 86 18.57 0.23 -12.15
CA PRO A 86 19.78 1.04 -12.25
C PRO A 86 19.47 2.53 -12.48
N GLY A 87 20.43 3.38 -12.11
CA GLY A 87 20.37 4.82 -12.34
C GLY A 87 19.58 5.58 -11.29
N LYS A 88 19.01 6.73 -11.68
CA LYS A 88 18.23 7.58 -10.77
C LYS A 88 16.89 6.93 -10.46
N ILE A 89 16.64 6.54 -9.22
CA ILE A 89 15.43 5.79 -8.84
C ILE A 89 14.39 6.59 -8.06
N LEU A 90 14.77 7.76 -7.54
CA LEU A 90 13.92 8.58 -6.68
C LEU A 90 14.21 10.07 -6.88
N ASP A 91 13.16 10.87 -6.91
CA ASP A 91 13.24 12.33 -6.89
C ASP A 91 11.96 12.93 -6.32
N ARG A 92 12.00 14.19 -5.90
CA ARG A 92 10.81 14.89 -5.39
C ARG A 92 10.72 16.32 -5.92
N SER A 93 9.50 16.83 -5.96
CA SER A 93 9.21 18.25 -6.17
C SER A 93 8.64 18.81 -4.89
N LEU A 94 9.34 19.78 -4.30
CA LEU A 94 8.86 20.46 -3.10
C LEU A 94 7.67 21.37 -3.40
N LYS A 95 7.68 22.04 -4.56
CA LYS A 95 6.62 22.95 -4.99
C LYS A 95 5.31 22.19 -5.26
N ASP A 96 5.42 21.05 -5.93
CA ASP A 96 4.25 20.24 -6.31
C ASP A 96 3.81 19.25 -5.23
N PHE A 97 4.53 19.15 -4.10
CA PHE A 97 4.35 18.09 -3.09
C PHE A 97 4.30 16.69 -3.70
N ALA A 98 5.22 16.43 -4.63
CA ALA A 98 5.23 15.24 -5.47
C ALA A 98 6.49 14.41 -5.28
N LEU A 99 6.35 13.11 -5.46
CA LEU A 99 7.46 12.15 -5.44
C LEU A 99 7.41 11.32 -6.72
N TRP A 100 8.55 11.22 -7.40
CA TRP A 100 8.76 10.38 -8.56
C TRP A 100 9.68 9.21 -8.18
N ASN A 101 9.38 8.00 -8.65
CA ASN A 101 10.26 6.86 -8.47
C ASN A 101 10.23 5.88 -9.64
N GLN A 102 11.32 5.14 -9.82
CA GLN A 102 11.40 4.01 -10.75
C GLN A 102 12.05 2.76 -10.15
N MET A 103 11.78 2.46 -8.88
CA MET A 103 12.57 1.48 -8.10
C MET A 103 12.49 0.04 -8.60
N GLY A 104 11.32 -0.44 -9.06
CA GLY A 104 11.18 -1.81 -9.61
C GLY A 104 11.26 -2.94 -8.58
N PHE A 105 10.50 -2.83 -7.47
CA PHE A 105 10.43 -3.81 -6.38
C PHE A 105 11.78 -4.23 -5.76
N PRO A 106 12.62 -3.30 -5.28
CA PRO A 106 13.73 -3.70 -4.41
C PRO A 106 13.18 -4.39 -3.16
N SER A 107 13.77 -5.52 -2.79
CA SER A 107 13.25 -6.42 -1.75
C SER A 107 14.39 -7.24 -1.16
N ALA A 108 14.39 -7.43 0.16
CA ALA A 108 15.31 -8.35 0.85
C ALA A 108 14.97 -9.85 0.59
N GLY A 109 13.88 -10.13 -0.12
CA GLY A 109 13.38 -11.48 -0.36
C GLY A 109 12.41 -11.94 0.71
N ALA A 110 11.71 -13.05 0.45
CA ALA A 110 10.59 -13.47 1.28
C ALA A 110 11.01 -13.91 2.69
N ASP A 111 12.19 -14.51 2.85
CA ASP A 111 12.61 -15.08 4.12
C ASP A 111 12.98 -14.00 5.16
N ASP A 112 13.78 -13.01 4.78
CA ASP A 112 14.17 -11.92 5.68
C ASP A 112 12.95 -11.13 6.14
N VAL A 113 12.06 -10.80 5.20
CA VAL A 113 10.82 -10.07 5.51
C VAL A 113 9.88 -10.91 6.38
N PHE A 114 9.83 -12.24 6.17
CA PHE A 114 9.05 -13.12 7.03
C PHE A 114 9.54 -13.07 8.48
N PHE A 115 10.85 -13.14 8.71
CA PHE A 115 11.40 -13.10 10.07
C PHE A 115 11.15 -11.75 10.75
N ASN A 116 11.26 -10.64 10.02
CA ASN A 116 10.94 -9.30 10.56
C ASN A 116 9.48 -9.23 11.03
N ILE A 117 8.52 -9.64 10.20
CA ILE A 117 7.10 -9.61 10.57
C ILE A 117 6.82 -10.59 11.71
N ARG A 118 7.37 -11.81 11.65
CA ARG A 118 7.18 -12.82 12.68
C ARG A 118 7.61 -12.32 14.05
N ASN A 119 8.79 -11.72 14.15
CA ASN A 119 9.33 -11.20 15.40
C ASN A 119 8.46 -10.06 15.94
N PHE A 120 8.04 -9.14 15.08
CA PHE A 120 7.12 -8.06 15.46
C PHE A 120 5.76 -8.59 15.99
N LYS A 121 5.20 -9.61 15.34
CA LYS A 121 3.92 -10.21 15.72
C LYS A 121 3.94 -10.92 17.08
N MET A 122 5.12 -11.21 17.65
CA MET A 122 5.22 -11.77 18.99
C MET A 122 4.88 -10.75 20.09
N THR A 123 5.01 -9.46 19.81
CA THR A 123 4.86 -8.39 20.82
C THR A 123 3.76 -7.38 20.47
N SER A 124 3.24 -7.42 19.24
CA SER A 124 2.31 -6.41 18.74
C SER A 124 1.14 -7.00 17.95
N SER A 125 -0.02 -6.35 18.08
CA SER A 125 -1.26 -6.65 17.35
C SER A 125 -1.56 -5.68 16.21
N LEU A 126 -0.64 -4.75 15.88
CA LEU A 126 -0.83 -3.87 14.73
C LEU A 126 -1.09 -4.71 13.46
N PRO A 127 -2.17 -4.44 12.70
CA PRO A 127 -2.41 -5.15 11.46
C PRO A 127 -1.27 -4.92 10.45
N VAL A 128 -0.77 -6.00 9.86
CA VAL A 128 0.30 -6.01 8.85
C VAL A 128 -0.23 -6.64 7.57
N PHE A 129 -0.29 -5.83 6.52
CA PHE A 129 -0.64 -6.27 5.18
C PHE A 129 0.64 -6.52 4.40
N VAL A 130 0.76 -7.68 3.77
CA VAL A 130 1.94 -8.03 2.98
C VAL A 130 1.66 -7.75 1.51
N ASN A 131 2.28 -6.70 0.98
CA ASN A 131 2.23 -6.41 -0.44
C ASN A 131 3.19 -7.34 -1.18
N ILE A 132 2.67 -8.13 -2.12
CA ILE A 132 3.39 -9.20 -2.82
C ILE A 132 3.48 -8.91 -4.32
N GLY A 133 4.61 -9.29 -4.91
CA GLY A 133 4.91 -9.07 -6.31
C GLY A 133 5.84 -10.14 -6.87
N LYS A 134 5.92 -10.23 -8.20
CA LYS A 134 6.87 -11.12 -8.88
C LYS A 134 8.29 -10.57 -8.87
N ASN A 135 9.28 -11.44 -8.90
CA ASN A 135 10.65 -11.07 -9.22
C ASN A 135 10.75 -10.48 -10.64
N ARG A 136 11.77 -9.65 -10.88
CA ARG A 136 12.00 -9.01 -12.19
C ARG A 136 12.17 -10.03 -13.32
N GLN A 137 12.86 -11.13 -13.04
CA GLN A 137 13.21 -12.18 -13.99
C GLN A 137 12.05 -13.14 -14.30
N THR A 138 11.05 -13.23 -13.42
CA THR A 138 9.87 -14.07 -13.63
C THR A 138 9.02 -13.52 -14.78
N SER A 139 8.67 -14.36 -15.74
CA SER A 139 7.79 -13.95 -16.84
C SER A 139 6.34 -13.73 -16.35
N ASN A 140 5.50 -13.06 -17.14
CA ASN A 140 4.10 -12.84 -16.73
C ASN A 140 3.30 -14.15 -16.68
N GLU A 141 3.60 -15.10 -17.57
CA GLU A 141 2.97 -16.42 -17.62
C GLU A 141 3.23 -17.18 -16.30
N ASN A 142 4.45 -17.06 -15.76
CA ASN A 142 4.84 -17.70 -14.51
C ASN A 142 4.64 -16.81 -13.28
N ALA A 143 4.16 -15.57 -13.44
CA ALA A 143 4.05 -14.61 -12.33
C ALA A 143 3.24 -15.21 -11.17
N HIS A 144 2.13 -15.89 -11.47
CA HIS A 144 1.26 -16.50 -10.46
C HIS A 144 2.02 -17.40 -9.46
N GLN A 145 3.12 -18.05 -9.86
CA GLN A 145 3.95 -18.90 -8.99
C GLN A 145 4.65 -18.10 -7.89
N ASP A 146 5.13 -16.90 -8.21
CA ASP A 146 5.77 -16.02 -7.22
C ASP A 146 4.75 -15.57 -6.17
N TYR A 147 3.55 -15.16 -6.60
CA TYR A 147 2.50 -14.72 -5.69
C TYR A 147 1.99 -15.87 -4.82
N THR A 148 1.81 -17.08 -5.36
CA THR A 148 1.38 -18.24 -4.56
C THR A 148 2.44 -18.67 -3.56
N ARG A 149 3.73 -18.65 -3.92
CA ARG A 149 4.84 -18.88 -2.99
C ARG A 149 4.85 -17.86 -1.85
N LEU A 150 4.64 -16.58 -2.17
CA LEU A 150 4.54 -15.53 -1.15
C LEU A 150 3.30 -15.68 -0.26
N LEU A 151 2.13 -16.01 -0.82
CA LEU A 151 0.93 -16.32 -0.04
C LEU A 151 1.20 -17.42 0.98
N GLN A 152 1.82 -18.52 0.54
CA GLN A 152 2.18 -19.64 1.43
C GLN A 152 3.18 -19.20 2.50
N ARG A 153 4.23 -18.46 2.11
CA ARG A 153 5.31 -18.06 3.03
C ARG A 153 4.81 -17.20 4.19
N PHE A 154 3.94 -16.24 3.89
CA PHE A 154 3.52 -15.22 4.85
C PHE A 154 2.18 -15.52 5.52
N TYR A 155 1.48 -16.61 5.17
CA TYR A 155 0.10 -16.87 5.64
C TYR A 155 -0.06 -16.84 7.17
N SER A 156 0.95 -17.32 7.88
CA SER A 156 0.96 -17.40 9.35
C SER A 156 1.25 -16.07 10.05
N VAL A 157 1.77 -15.05 9.34
CA VAL A 157 2.21 -13.78 9.94
C VAL A 157 1.51 -12.54 9.37
N ALA A 158 0.97 -12.63 8.15
CA ALA A 158 0.19 -11.57 7.51
C ALA A 158 -1.24 -11.51 8.08
N ASP A 159 -1.83 -10.32 8.15
CA ASP A 159 -3.28 -10.16 8.39
C ASP A 159 -4.07 -10.10 7.09
N ALA A 160 -3.50 -9.50 6.05
CA ALA A 160 -4.04 -9.52 4.70
C ALA A 160 -2.89 -9.47 3.68
N PHE A 161 -3.25 -9.74 2.42
CA PHE A 161 -2.33 -9.70 1.29
C PHE A 161 -2.75 -8.65 0.29
N VAL A 162 -1.77 -7.92 -0.23
CA VAL A 162 -1.98 -6.95 -1.31
C VAL A 162 -1.27 -7.46 -2.56
N VAL A 163 -2.04 -7.96 -3.51
CA VAL A 163 -1.54 -8.42 -4.81
C VAL A 163 -1.25 -7.21 -5.68
N ASN A 164 0.04 -6.93 -5.92
CA ASN A 164 0.45 -5.76 -6.68
C ASN A 164 0.72 -6.12 -8.15
N ILE A 165 -0.19 -5.71 -9.03
CA ILE A 165 -0.08 -5.84 -10.49
C ILE A 165 -0.01 -4.47 -11.20
N SER A 166 0.22 -3.39 -10.46
CA SER A 166 0.03 -2.01 -10.93
C SER A 166 1.29 -1.16 -10.99
N SER A 167 2.44 -1.69 -10.54
CA SER A 167 3.73 -0.99 -10.61
C SER A 167 4.08 -0.63 -12.07
N PRO A 168 4.36 0.64 -12.38
CA PRO A 168 4.89 1.04 -13.69
C PRO A 168 6.37 0.67 -13.87
N ASN A 169 7.04 0.22 -12.81
CA ASN A 169 8.50 0.09 -12.74
C ASN A 169 8.97 -1.36 -12.93
N THR A 170 8.04 -2.29 -13.07
CA THR A 170 8.28 -3.70 -13.34
C THR A 170 7.78 -3.99 -14.75
N LYS A 171 8.70 -4.28 -15.67
CA LYS A 171 8.39 -4.45 -17.10
C LYS A 171 7.26 -5.45 -17.30
N GLY A 172 6.25 -5.04 -18.08
CA GLY A 172 5.10 -5.87 -18.47
C GLY A 172 4.09 -6.14 -17.34
N LEU A 173 4.32 -5.73 -16.09
CA LEU A 173 3.47 -6.16 -14.97
C LEU A 173 1.99 -5.75 -15.14
N ARG A 174 1.75 -4.55 -15.67
CA ARG A 174 0.39 -4.03 -15.90
C ARG A 174 -0.39 -4.83 -16.95
N GLU A 175 0.28 -5.64 -17.78
CA GLU A 175 -0.36 -6.53 -18.75
C GLU A 175 -1.13 -7.67 -18.06
N LEU A 176 -0.79 -8.00 -16.80
CA LEU A 176 -1.56 -8.95 -15.98
C LEU A 176 -2.99 -8.44 -15.69
N ALA A 177 -3.22 -7.13 -15.75
CA ALA A 177 -4.54 -6.54 -15.51
C ALA A 177 -5.48 -6.64 -16.74
N GLN A 178 -4.97 -7.03 -17.90
CA GLN A 178 -5.80 -7.23 -19.10
C GLN A 178 -6.72 -8.45 -18.92
N ALA A 179 -7.97 -8.34 -19.36
CA ALA A 179 -9.05 -9.27 -19.01
C ALA A 179 -8.68 -10.78 -19.13
N LYS A 180 -8.11 -11.20 -20.26
CA LYS A 180 -7.71 -12.61 -20.47
C LYS A 180 -6.58 -13.07 -19.54
N ASN A 181 -5.63 -12.19 -19.26
CA ASN A 181 -4.47 -12.51 -18.42
C ASN A 181 -4.86 -12.51 -16.94
N LEU A 182 -5.78 -11.63 -16.55
CA LEU A 182 -6.18 -11.47 -15.16
C LEU A 182 -6.85 -12.72 -14.62
N GLU A 183 -7.76 -13.34 -15.38
CA GLU A 183 -8.42 -14.57 -14.94
C GLU A 183 -7.43 -15.73 -14.79
N ALA A 184 -6.54 -15.91 -15.78
CA ALA A 184 -5.49 -16.93 -15.73
C ALA A 184 -4.50 -16.71 -14.57
N PHE A 185 -4.25 -15.45 -14.20
CA PHE A 185 -3.42 -15.08 -13.07
C PHE A 185 -4.14 -15.30 -11.73
N LEU A 186 -5.40 -14.88 -11.58
CA LEU A 186 -6.12 -14.92 -10.31
C LEU A 186 -6.56 -16.33 -9.90
N ASN A 187 -6.87 -17.21 -10.85
CA ASN A 187 -7.38 -18.55 -10.55
C ASN A 187 -6.39 -19.39 -9.70
N PRO A 188 -5.10 -19.52 -10.07
CA PRO A 188 -4.10 -20.18 -9.21
C PRO A 188 -3.96 -19.55 -7.82
N LEU A 189 -4.05 -18.23 -7.71
CA LEU A 189 -3.99 -17.51 -6.43
C LEU A 189 -5.19 -17.84 -5.55
N GLN A 190 -6.39 -17.89 -6.13
CA GLN A 190 -7.61 -18.28 -5.43
C GLN A 190 -7.54 -19.73 -4.92
N ILE A 191 -7.03 -20.65 -5.74
CA ILE A 191 -6.80 -22.05 -5.35
C ILE A 191 -5.84 -22.12 -4.16
N ALA A 192 -4.71 -21.40 -4.23
CA ALA A 192 -3.73 -21.37 -3.16
C ALA A 192 -4.31 -20.78 -1.86
N GLN A 193 -5.04 -19.65 -1.94
CA GLN A 193 -5.69 -19.03 -0.78
C GLN A 193 -6.69 -19.98 -0.12
N ARG A 194 -7.49 -20.70 -0.90
CA ARG A 194 -8.45 -21.69 -0.39
C ARG A 194 -7.76 -22.86 0.30
N ASN A 195 -6.72 -23.43 -0.31
CA ASN A 195 -5.96 -24.53 0.30
C ASN A 195 -5.31 -24.08 1.63
N LEU A 196 -4.75 -22.87 1.68
CA LEU A 196 -4.18 -22.31 2.91
C LEU A 196 -5.26 -22.05 3.97
N TYR A 197 -6.45 -21.61 3.57
CA TYR A 197 -7.58 -21.48 4.49
C TYR A 197 -7.97 -22.83 5.10
N GLU A 198 -8.09 -23.87 4.27
CA GLU A 198 -8.39 -25.24 4.73
C GLU A 198 -7.30 -25.76 5.69
N GLN A 199 -6.03 -25.45 5.43
CA GLN A 199 -4.89 -25.86 6.25
C GLN A 199 -4.81 -25.14 7.60
N HIS A 200 -5.11 -23.84 7.64
CA HIS A 200 -4.90 -23.00 8.82
C HIS A 200 -6.17 -22.70 9.61
N GLY A 201 -7.36 -22.92 9.04
CA GLY A 201 -8.66 -22.72 9.69
C GLY A 201 -9.14 -21.27 9.75
N PHE A 202 -8.38 -20.30 9.23
CA PHE A 202 -8.78 -18.90 9.14
C PHE A 202 -8.38 -18.31 7.79
N LYS A 203 -9.27 -17.51 7.20
CA LYS A 203 -9.02 -16.88 5.90
C LYS A 203 -8.21 -15.59 6.10
N LYS A 204 -7.27 -15.35 5.20
CA LYS A 204 -6.56 -14.06 5.08
C LYS A 204 -7.08 -13.31 3.85
N PRO A 205 -7.62 -12.08 3.99
CA PRO A 205 -8.10 -11.31 2.86
C PRO A 205 -7.00 -11.08 1.81
N VAL A 206 -7.34 -11.24 0.54
CA VAL A 206 -6.47 -10.92 -0.60
C VAL A 206 -7.10 -9.78 -1.40
N VAL A 207 -6.44 -8.63 -1.41
CA VAL A 207 -6.89 -7.42 -2.12
C VAL A 207 -5.99 -7.10 -3.32
N LEU A 208 -6.54 -6.50 -4.36
CA LEU A 208 -5.81 -6.18 -5.59
C LEU A 208 -5.45 -4.69 -5.66
N LYS A 209 -4.16 -4.35 -5.85
CA LYS A 209 -3.70 -2.95 -5.96
C LYS A 209 -3.72 -2.50 -7.42
N LEU A 210 -4.54 -1.49 -7.73
CA LEU A 210 -4.80 -1.05 -9.09
C LEU A 210 -4.04 0.23 -9.47
N SER A 211 -3.82 0.39 -10.78
CA SER A 211 -3.23 1.60 -11.36
C SER A 211 -4.28 2.72 -11.44
N PRO A 212 -3.92 3.98 -11.18
CA PRO A 212 -4.80 5.13 -11.43
C PRO A 212 -4.97 5.44 -12.92
N ASP A 213 -4.07 4.92 -13.76
CA ASP A 213 -4.02 5.20 -15.20
C ASP A 213 -4.94 4.29 -16.03
N LEU A 214 -5.92 3.64 -15.39
CA LEU A 214 -6.90 2.78 -16.05
C LEU A 214 -8.10 3.62 -16.51
N GLU A 215 -8.65 3.25 -17.66
CA GLU A 215 -9.92 3.81 -18.10
C GLU A 215 -11.09 3.25 -17.29
N SER A 216 -12.22 3.94 -17.31
CA SER A 216 -13.37 3.58 -16.47
C SER A 216 -13.89 2.16 -16.77
N ASP A 217 -13.90 1.74 -18.04
CA ASP A 217 -14.35 0.40 -18.41
C ASP A 217 -13.32 -0.69 -18.07
N ASP A 218 -12.02 -0.36 -18.09
CA ASP A 218 -10.97 -1.27 -17.61
C ASP A 218 -11.12 -1.56 -16.11
N PHE A 219 -11.42 -0.52 -15.31
CA PHE A 219 -11.75 -0.72 -13.89
C PHE A 219 -12.90 -1.70 -13.72
N LYS A 220 -14.02 -1.51 -14.43
CA LYS A 220 -15.20 -2.38 -14.33
C LYS A 220 -14.87 -3.83 -14.70
N ASN A 221 -14.17 -4.04 -15.82
CA ASN A 221 -13.76 -5.36 -16.29
C ASN A 221 -12.84 -6.09 -15.29
N ILE A 222 -11.90 -5.35 -14.68
CA ILE A 222 -11.01 -5.89 -13.64
C ILE A 222 -11.81 -6.25 -12.39
N ILE A 223 -12.75 -5.41 -11.96
CA ILE A 223 -13.60 -5.67 -10.80
C ILE A 223 -14.47 -6.90 -11.04
N ASP A 224 -15.14 -7.01 -12.19
CA ASP A 224 -16.00 -8.16 -12.52
C ASP A 224 -15.22 -9.47 -12.52
N THR A 225 -14.03 -9.48 -13.13
CA THR A 225 -13.12 -10.64 -13.10
C THR A 225 -12.67 -10.96 -11.67
N SER A 226 -12.37 -9.94 -10.87
CA SER A 226 -11.96 -10.10 -9.46
C SER A 226 -13.08 -10.65 -8.59
N LEU A 227 -14.34 -10.25 -8.82
CA LEU A 227 -15.51 -10.76 -8.12
C LEU A 227 -15.72 -12.26 -8.41
N LYS A 228 -15.63 -12.67 -9.68
CA LYS A 228 -15.69 -14.08 -10.10
C LYS A 228 -14.60 -14.92 -9.42
N ASN A 229 -13.41 -14.36 -9.26
CA ASN A 229 -12.27 -14.98 -8.61
C ASN A 229 -12.23 -14.78 -7.07
N LYS A 230 -13.31 -14.26 -6.47
CA LYS A 230 -13.47 -14.09 -5.01
C LYS A 230 -12.37 -13.23 -4.34
N ILE A 231 -11.81 -12.26 -5.06
CA ILE A 231 -10.92 -11.25 -4.47
C ILE A 231 -11.68 -10.44 -3.42
N ASP A 232 -11.01 -10.16 -2.30
CA ASP A 232 -11.61 -9.64 -1.07
C ASP A 232 -11.68 -8.11 -1.02
N GLY A 233 -11.07 -7.41 -1.98
CA GLY A 233 -11.06 -5.96 -2.00
C GLY A 233 -10.03 -5.35 -2.94
N PHE A 234 -9.86 -4.03 -2.82
CA PHE A 234 -9.02 -3.25 -3.74
C PHE A 234 -8.23 -2.15 -3.02
N VAL A 235 -7.00 -1.92 -3.47
CA VAL A 235 -6.18 -0.76 -3.08
C VAL A 235 -6.11 0.23 -4.24
N LEU A 236 -6.54 1.46 -3.99
CA LEU A 236 -6.81 2.50 -4.98
C LEU A 236 -6.08 3.79 -4.59
N THR A 237 -4.87 4.05 -5.08
CA THR A 237 -4.20 3.41 -6.23
C THR A 237 -2.66 3.39 -6.10
N ASN A 238 -2.00 2.73 -7.05
CA ASN A 238 -0.56 2.89 -7.26
C ASN A 238 -0.21 4.28 -7.83
N THR A 239 1.07 4.51 -8.16
CA THR A 239 1.56 5.74 -8.78
C THR A 239 1.08 5.91 -10.23
N THR A 240 0.96 7.16 -10.69
CA THR A 240 0.52 7.51 -12.05
C THR A 240 1.70 7.74 -13.01
N LEU A 241 1.48 7.48 -14.30
CA LEU A 241 2.37 7.91 -15.38
C LEU A 241 2.16 9.38 -15.80
N SER A 242 1.12 10.03 -15.30
CA SER A 242 0.85 11.45 -15.54
C SER A 242 2.03 12.33 -15.10
N ARG A 243 2.25 13.43 -15.83
CA ARG A 243 3.34 14.40 -15.63
C ARG A 243 2.79 15.82 -15.54
N THR A 244 1.89 16.03 -14.58
CA THR A 244 1.24 17.33 -14.32
C THR A 244 2.05 18.23 -13.37
N THR A 245 3.24 17.80 -12.95
CA THR A 245 4.11 18.59 -12.06
C THR A 245 4.90 19.63 -12.82
N GLU A 246 5.17 20.77 -12.19
CA GLU A 246 6.06 21.77 -12.80
C GLU A 246 7.50 21.29 -12.90
N LYS A 247 7.96 20.49 -11.92
CA LYS A 247 9.27 19.85 -12.01
C LYS A 247 9.28 18.84 -13.16
N SER A 248 10.27 18.96 -14.03
CA SER A 248 10.53 17.97 -15.08
C SER A 248 11.11 16.69 -14.46
N PHE A 249 10.23 15.72 -14.22
CA PHE A 249 10.64 14.36 -13.88
C PHE A 249 10.99 13.55 -15.13
N PRO A 250 11.79 12.48 -14.98
CA PRO A 250 12.05 11.56 -16.09
C PRO A 250 10.76 11.01 -16.73
N PRO A 251 10.80 10.65 -18.03
CA PRO A 251 9.63 10.18 -18.76
C PRO A 251 9.15 8.80 -18.27
N THR A 252 10.07 7.94 -17.82
CA THR A 252 9.75 6.66 -17.17
C THR A 252 9.49 6.86 -15.68
N GLY A 253 8.95 5.85 -15.00
CA GLY A 253 8.68 5.91 -13.56
C GLY A 253 7.28 6.39 -13.20
N GLY A 254 6.94 6.27 -11.93
CA GLY A 254 5.64 6.67 -11.37
C GLY A 254 5.72 7.95 -10.54
N VAL A 255 4.70 8.80 -10.64
CA VAL A 255 4.50 10.01 -9.83
C VAL A 255 3.42 9.76 -8.76
N SER A 256 3.66 10.32 -7.59
CA SER A 256 2.78 10.26 -6.42
C SER A 256 2.74 11.60 -5.70
N GLY A 257 1.94 11.70 -4.64
CA GLY A 257 1.72 12.93 -3.89
C GLY A 257 0.52 13.72 -4.40
N LYS A 258 0.53 15.03 -4.18
CA LYS A 258 -0.60 15.91 -4.54
C LYS A 258 -1.08 15.77 -6.00
N PRO A 259 -0.22 15.60 -7.01
CA PRO A 259 -0.67 15.44 -8.41
C PRO A 259 -1.51 14.18 -8.67
N LEU A 260 -1.42 13.16 -7.82
CA LEU A 260 -2.19 11.91 -7.93
C LEU A 260 -3.57 12.01 -7.24
N GLN A 261 -3.84 13.10 -6.52
CA GLN A 261 -5.01 13.21 -5.66
C GLN A 261 -6.32 12.99 -6.43
N ASP A 262 -6.55 13.71 -7.52
CA ASP A 262 -7.83 13.64 -8.24
C ASP A 262 -8.03 12.30 -8.95
N LEU A 263 -6.96 11.75 -9.55
CA LEU A 263 -7.01 10.42 -10.17
C LEU A 263 -7.37 9.33 -9.16
N SER A 264 -6.75 9.34 -7.97
CA SER A 264 -7.07 8.37 -6.92
C SER A 264 -8.50 8.53 -6.38
N LYS A 265 -9.03 9.76 -6.28
CA LYS A 265 -10.43 10.00 -5.88
C LYS A 265 -11.39 9.46 -6.93
N LYS A 266 -11.11 9.73 -8.20
CA LYS A 266 -11.89 9.23 -9.33
C LYS A 266 -11.91 7.70 -9.37
N ALA A 267 -10.76 7.05 -9.21
CA ALA A 267 -10.66 5.59 -9.15
C ALA A 267 -11.49 5.00 -7.99
N LEU A 268 -11.41 5.61 -6.80
CA LEU A 268 -12.22 5.22 -5.64
C LEU A 268 -13.72 5.29 -5.95
N GLN A 269 -14.18 6.41 -6.51
CA GLN A 269 -15.58 6.59 -6.86
C GLN A 269 -16.05 5.58 -7.92
N ILE A 270 -15.27 5.37 -8.99
CA ILE A 270 -15.61 4.40 -10.04
C ILE A 270 -15.77 3.00 -9.43
N VAL A 271 -14.82 2.56 -8.61
CA VAL A 271 -14.85 1.22 -8.00
C VAL A 271 -16.01 1.09 -7.03
N CYS A 272 -16.23 2.06 -6.15
CA CYS A 272 -17.35 2.03 -5.21
C CYS A 272 -18.71 2.05 -5.92
N SER A 273 -18.87 2.86 -6.97
CA SER A 273 -20.10 2.91 -7.77
C SER A 273 -20.33 1.60 -8.53
N HIS A 274 -19.29 1.01 -9.12
CA HIS A 274 -19.42 -0.25 -9.87
C HIS A 274 -19.71 -1.45 -8.96
N LEU A 275 -19.11 -1.49 -7.77
CA LEU A 275 -19.41 -2.53 -6.77
C LEU A 275 -20.85 -2.45 -6.26
N GLY A 276 -21.43 -1.23 -6.18
CA GLY A 276 -22.81 -1.03 -5.74
C GLY A 276 -23.09 -1.73 -4.41
N SER A 277 -24.08 -2.63 -4.41
CA SER A 277 -24.44 -3.40 -3.23
C SER A 277 -23.33 -4.34 -2.76
N GLU A 278 -22.43 -4.84 -3.62
CA GLU A 278 -21.35 -5.76 -3.22
C GLU A 278 -20.22 -5.07 -2.43
N LYS A 279 -20.20 -3.73 -2.38
CA LYS A 279 -19.15 -2.97 -1.67
C LYS A 279 -18.98 -3.42 -0.22
N HIS A 280 -20.06 -3.69 0.51
CA HIS A 280 -19.98 -4.09 1.93
C HIS A 280 -19.25 -5.42 2.15
N LYS A 281 -19.05 -6.22 1.11
CA LYS A 281 -18.30 -7.49 1.15
C LYS A 281 -16.87 -7.35 0.63
N LYS A 282 -16.43 -6.13 0.30
CA LYS A 282 -15.10 -5.82 -0.25
C LYS A 282 -14.38 -4.77 0.58
N LEU A 283 -13.14 -5.06 0.96
CA LEU A 283 -12.28 -4.12 1.67
C LEU A 283 -11.74 -3.07 0.70
N ILE A 284 -12.15 -1.82 0.86
CA ILE A 284 -11.70 -0.72 -0.03
C ILE A 284 -10.66 0.14 0.68
N ILE A 285 -9.48 0.24 0.10
CA ILE A 285 -8.34 0.97 0.66
C ILE A 285 -7.97 2.11 -0.29
N SER A 286 -8.01 3.35 0.18
CA SER A 286 -7.66 4.51 -0.64
C SER A 286 -6.26 5.03 -0.34
N VAL A 287 -5.50 5.34 -1.39
CA VAL A 287 -4.12 5.82 -1.32
C VAL A 287 -3.80 6.68 -2.55
N GLY A 288 -2.93 7.67 -2.37
CA GLY A 288 -2.51 8.59 -3.43
C GLY A 288 -2.99 10.02 -3.18
N GLY A 289 -2.03 10.93 -2.95
CA GLY A 289 -2.35 12.35 -2.73
C GLY A 289 -3.22 12.63 -1.51
N VAL A 290 -3.13 11.82 -0.44
CA VAL A 290 -3.80 12.09 0.84
C VAL A 290 -2.87 12.95 1.70
N MET A 291 -2.90 14.27 1.50
CA MET A 291 -1.86 15.20 1.98
C MET A 291 -2.17 15.86 3.33
N THR A 292 -3.44 15.80 3.75
CA THR A 292 -3.99 16.46 4.93
C THR A 292 -4.91 15.53 5.72
N ALA A 293 -5.27 15.92 6.94
CA ALA A 293 -6.26 15.17 7.73
C ALA A 293 -7.66 15.24 7.10
N GLU A 294 -8.01 16.37 6.47
CA GLU A 294 -9.20 16.55 5.64
C GLU A 294 -9.28 15.47 4.57
N ASP A 295 -8.19 15.27 3.82
CA ASP A 295 -8.16 14.28 2.74
C ASP A 295 -8.44 12.86 3.27
N VAL A 296 -7.95 12.51 4.47
CA VAL A 296 -8.21 11.19 5.09
C VAL A 296 -9.70 10.98 5.32
N PHE A 297 -10.40 11.97 5.90
CA PHE A 297 -11.84 11.86 6.13
C PHE A 297 -12.62 11.87 4.84
N GLU A 298 -12.23 12.71 3.89
CA GLU A 298 -12.84 12.75 2.57
C GLU A 298 -12.75 11.37 1.87
N ARG A 299 -11.63 10.65 1.97
CA ARG A 299 -11.53 9.30 1.40
C ARG A 299 -12.52 8.33 2.03
N ILE A 300 -12.67 8.40 3.36
CA ILE A 300 -13.64 7.56 4.08
C ILE A 300 -15.07 7.91 3.64
N ASP A 301 -15.38 9.20 3.52
CA ASP A 301 -16.71 9.67 3.12
C ASP A 301 -17.02 9.32 1.64
N LEU A 302 -15.99 9.24 0.79
CA LEU A 302 -16.07 8.74 -0.59
C LEU A 302 -16.21 7.20 -0.68
N GLY A 303 -16.17 6.49 0.44
CA GLY A 303 -16.44 5.05 0.52
C GLY A 303 -15.24 4.17 0.87
N ALA A 304 -14.06 4.72 1.12
CA ALA A 304 -12.92 3.93 1.58
C ALA A 304 -13.13 3.41 3.01
N ASP A 305 -12.78 2.16 3.25
CA ASP A 305 -12.78 1.56 4.59
C ASP A 305 -11.49 1.91 5.34
N LEU A 306 -10.36 1.88 4.63
CA LEU A 306 -9.03 2.24 5.11
C LEU A 306 -8.37 3.27 4.19
N VAL A 307 -7.41 4.02 4.72
CA VAL A 307 -6.65 5.04 4.00
C VAL A 307 -5.16 4.83 4.26
N GLU A 308 -4.34 4.88 3.21
CA GLU A 308 -2.88 4.80 3.34
C GLU A 308 -2.20 6.11 2.96
N VAL A 309 -1.03 6.34 3.56
CA VAL A 309 -0.16 7.46 3.23
C VAL A 309 1.27 6.99 2.93
N TYR A 310 1.90 7.69 1.98
CA TYR A 310 3.33 7.58 1.68
C TYR A 310 3.92 8.98 1.55
N THR A 311 3.64 9.66 0.44
CA THR A 311 4.27 10.94 0.08
C THR A 311 4.07 11.99 1.17
N THR A 312 2.94 11.94 1.85
CA THR A 312 2.60 12.80 2.99
C THR A 312 3.57 12.66 4.15
N LEU A 313 4.12 11.48 4.43
CA LEU A 313 5.10 11.29 5.49
C LEU A 313 6.41 12.02 5.18
N ILE A 314 6.77 12.14 3.89
CA ILE A 314 7.92 12.92 3.45
C ILE A 314 7.67 14.41 3.71
N PHE A 315 6.49 14.91 3.33
CA PHE A 315 6.20 16.35 3.39
C PHE A 315 5.69 16.83 4.74
N GLN A 316 5.01 15.99 5.52
CA GLN A 316 4.42 16.31 6.82
C GLN A 316 5.19 15.71 7.99
N GLY A 317 5.98 14.67 7.75
CA GLY A 317 6.69 13.94 8.80
C GLY A 317 5.80 12.92 9.52
N PRO A 318 6.39 12.12 10.43
CA PRO A 318 5.69 11.08 11.19
C PRO A 318 4.60 11.62 12.12
N GLY A 319 4.68 12.90 12.52
CA GLY A 319 3.65 13.56 13.32
C GLY A 319 2.28 13.68 12.64
N PHE A 320 2.17 13.34 11.35
CA PHE A 320 0.91 13.34 10.61
C PHE A 320 -0.17 12.47 11.28
N PHE A 321 0.16 11.25 11.72
CA PHE A 321 -0.80 10.35 12.38
C PHE A 321 -1.43 10.99 13.63
N LYS A 322 -0.59 11.62 14.47
CA LYS A 322 -1.04 12.37 15.65
C LYS A 322 -1.94 13.54 15.27
N GLY A 323 -1.55 14.30 14.24
CA GLY A 323 -2.35 15.43 13.76
C GLY A 323 -3.75 15.03 13.29
N VAL A 324 -3.87 13.90 12.59
CA VAL A 324 -5.18 13.35 12.18
C VAL A 324 -6.03 12.98 13.39
N ALA A 325 -5.45 12.28 14.36
CA ALA A 325 -6.16 11.88 15.57
C ALA A 325 -6.64 13.07 16.41
N GLN A 326 -5.82 14.10 16.58
CA GLN A 326 -6.16 15.31 17.34
C GLN A 326 -7.34 16.06 16.72
N LYS A 327 -7.41 16.11 15.40
CA LYS A 327 -8.49 16.81 14.69
C LYS A 327 -9.87 16.20 14.92
N ILE A 328 -9.95 14.90 15.18
CA ILE A 328 -11.21 14.21 15.52
C ILE A 328 -11.67 14.62 16.91
N HIS A 329 -10.77 14.57 17.89
CA HIS A 329 -11.08 14.97 19.26
C HIS A 329 -11.49 16.45 19.34
N GLY A 330 -10.87 17.32 18.55
CA GLY A 330 -11.25 18.74 18.46
C GLY A 330 -12.61 19.02 17.78
N LYS A 331 -13.14 18.07 16.99
CA LYS A 331 -14.50 18.16 16.41
C LYS A 331 -15.59 17.69 17.37
N ASN A 332 -15.27 16.79 18.31
CA ASN A 332 -16.22 16.29 19.31
C ASN A 332 -16.30 17.16 20.58
N GLY A 333 -15.47 18.21 20.68
CA GLY A 333 -15.40 19.14 21.82
C GLY A 333 -15.94 20.55 21.52
N LYS A 334 -16.74 20.72 20.47
CA LYS A 334 -17.44 21.98 20.15
C LYS A 334 -18.93 21.76 20.06
#